data_AF-A0A437ULP0-F1
#
_entry.id   AF-A0A437ULP0-F1
#
_cell.length_a   1.000
_cell.length_b   1.000
_cell.length_c   1.000
_cell.angle_alpha   90.00
_cell.angle_beta   90.00
_cell.angle_gamma   90.00
#
_symmetry.space_group_name_H-M   'P 1'
#
loop_
_entity.id
_entity.type
_entity.pdbx_description
1 polymer ?
#
loop_
_entity_poly.entity_id
_entity_poly.type
_entity_poly.pdbx_seq_one_letter_code
_entity_poly.pdbx_strand_id
1 'polypeptide(L)'
;MDDIVPSLLETIEIQFMEQTNKSTKLNKLLEKLRLKKSTYLDANEYAIEVGKILAQIFDVNITADILPDGRMYFNIADRVLNATLKKNQKLISSYCFTVQTVLNHEAGLKLKAQSPELNQDRIDGLINRVASESNFDEIKWILDDPIINFCQSVVDDSIKKNADFHARAGLNPTITRHVRGDACKWCRSLAGTYEYYSEPAEFYHRHERCTCTVEYNPKDARGFQNSHTKKWRDPERQAKIEQRKTLNLRKRG
;
A
#
# COMPACT_ATOMS: atom_id res chain seq x y z
N MET A 1 -20.37 31.58 13.67
CA MET A 1 -19.05 31.16 13.16
C MET A 1 -19.31 30.41 11.88
N ASP A 2 -18.66 30.82 10.78
CA ASP A 2 -18.84 30.18 9.48
C ASP A 2 -18.18 28.80 9.45
N ASP A 3 -18.76 27.87 8.70
CA ASP A 3 -18.19 26.54 8.52
C ASP A 3 -16.91 26.63 7.68
N ILE A 4 -15.76 26.46 8.31
CA ILE A 4 -14.44 26.56 7.67
C ILE A 4 -14.13 25.38 6.74
N VAL A 5 -14.80 24.24 6.93
CA VAL A 5 -14.40 22.96 6.33
C VAL A 5 -14.49 22.95 4.81
N PRO A 6 -15.54 23.50 4.14
CA PRO A 6 -15.60 23.51 2.68
C PRO A 6 -14.43 24.24 2.03
N SER A 7 -14.11 25.45 2.51
CA SER A 7 -12.99 26.25 1.99
C SER A 7 -11.63 25.59 2.27
N LEU A 8 -11.48 25.00 3.48
CA LEU A 8 -10.29 24.24 3.85
C LEU A 8 -10.08 23.03 2.94
N LEU A 9 -11.13 22.25 2.68
CA LEU A 9 -11.06 21.08 1.79
C LEU A 9 -10.73 21.45 0.35
N GLU A 10 -11.31 22.53 -0.17
CA GLU A 10 -10.98 23.05 -1.51
C GLU A 10 -9.50 23.43 -1.60
N THR A 11 -8.99 24.14 -0.59
CA THR A 11 -7.58 24.54 -0.51
C THR A 11 -6.65 23.32 -0.47
N ILE A 12 -6.94 22.35 0.41
CA ILE A 12 -6.17 21.11 0.54
C ILE A 12 -6.17 20.35 -0.79
N GLU A 13 -7.30 20.24 -1.46
CA GLU A 13 -7.46 19.50 -2.71
C GLU A 13 -6.63 20.13 -3.85
N ILE A 14 -6.69 21.46 -4.01
CA ILE A 14 -5.90 22.19 -5.01
C ILE A 14 -4.40 21.98 -4.77
N GLN A 15 -3.94 22.23 -3.54
CA GLN A 15 -2.53 22.08 -3.20
C GLN A 15 -2.04 20.63 -3.37
N PHE A 16 -2.88 19.65 -3.00
CA PHE A 16 -2.54 18.24 -3.14
C PHE A 16 -2.37 17.86 -4.62
N MET A 17 -3.29 18.27 -5.49
CA MET A 17 -3.16 18.04 -6.93
C MET A 17 -1.91 18.71 -7.51
N GLU A 18 -1.62 19.95 -7.13
CA GLU A 18 -0.42 20.65 -7.60
C GLU A 18 0.88 19.97 -7.14
N GLN A 19 0.98 19.63 -5.85
CA GLN A 19 2.20 19.06 -5.29
C GLN A 19 2.44 17.63 -5.80
N THR A 20 1.39 16.83 -5.94
CA THR A 20 1.50 15.48 -6.52
C THR A 20 1.96 15.53 -7.98
N ASN A 21 1.42 16.45 -8.79
CA ASN A 21 1.85 16.65 -10.19
C ASN A 21 3.32 17.12 -10.29
N LYS A 22 3.77 17.96 -9.36
CA LYS A 22 5.16 18.47 -9.31
C LYS A 22 6.14 17.47 -8.70
N SER A 23 5.69 16.43 -8.00
CA SER A 23 6.59 15.46 -7.34
C SER A 23 7.36 14.62 -8.38
N THR A 24 8.66 14.90 -8.48
CA THR A 24 9.57 14.14 -9.33
C THR A 24 9.63 12.66 -8.94
N LYS A 25 9.44 12.34 -7.66
CA LYS A 25 9.42 10.97 -7.16
C LYS A 25 8.16 10.23 -7.60
N LEU A 26 6.98 10.82 -7.43
CA LEU A 26 5.73 10.21 -7.93
C LEU A 26 5.78 10.01 -9.44
N ASN A 27 6.25 11.01 -10.20
CA ASN A 27 6.38 10.90 -11.64
C ASN A 27 7.30 9.74 -12.07
N LYS A 28 8.44 9.54 -11.41
CA LYS A 28 9.32 8.39 -11.66
C LYS A 28 8.64 7.05 -11.35
N LEU A 29 7.89 6.95 -10.25
CA LEU A 29 7.17 5.74 -9.86
C LEU A 29 6.01 5.42 -10.81
N LEU A 30 5.31 6.44 -11.31
CA LEU A 30 4.26 6.28 -12.34
C LEU A 30 4.85 5.86 -13.68
N GLU A 31 6.00 6.40 -14.06
CA GLU A 31 6.73 5.98 -15.26
C GLU A 31 7.17 4.51 -15.16
N LYS A 32 7.71 4.09 -14.01
CA LYS A 32 8.07 2.69 -13.76
C LYS A 32 6.85 1.76 -13.84
N LEU A 33 5.68 2.23 -13.35
CA LEU A 33 4.42 1.49 -13.43
C LEU A 33 3.96 1.33 -14.88
N ARG A 34 4.04 2.41 -15.68
CA ARG A 34 3.72 2.41 -17.12
C ARG A 34 4.61 1.44 -17.90
N LEU A 35 5.89 1.37 -17.55
CA LEU A 35 6.85 0.43 -18.11
C LEU A 35 6.67 -1.01 -17.61
N LYS A 36 5.68 -1.27 -16.74
CA LYS A 36 5.39 -2.57 -16.14
C LYS A 36 6.59 -3.17 -15.39
N LYS A 37 7.35 -2.33 -14.67
CA LYS A 37 8.53 -2.74 -13.89
C LYS A 37 8.37 -2.51 -12.39
N SER A 38 7.20 -2.05 -11.94
CA SER A 38 6.96 -1.72 -10.54
C SER A 38 6.71 -2.96 -9.68
N THR A 39 7.20 -2.92 -8.44
CA THR A 39 6.96 -3.92 -7.40
C THR A 39 6.21 -3.29 -6.21
N TYR A 40 5.93 -4.09 -5.19
CA TYR A 40 5.34 -3.58 -3.94
C TYR A 40 6.27 -2.65 -3.15
N LEU A 41 7.59 -2.72 -3.38
CA LEU A 41 8.53 -1.75 -2.83
C LEU A 41 8.29 -0.36 -3.44
N ASP A 42 8.07 -0.29 -4.75
CA ASP A 42 7.69 0.96 -5.43
C ASP A 42 6.32 1.46 -4.97
N ALA A 43 5.36 0.54 -4.75
CA ALA A 43 4.06 0.91 -4.21
C ALA A 43 4.15 1.50 -2.79
N ASN A 44 5.03 0.97 -1.94
CA ASN A 44 5.29 1.55 -0.62
C ASN A 44 5.97 2.92 -0.73
N GLU A 45 6.93 3.10 -1.64
CA GLU A 45 7.52 4.43 -1.87
C GLU A 45 6.51 5.45 -2.38
N TYR A 46 5.59 5.03 -3.25
CA TYR A 46 4.48 5.83 -3.73
C TYR A 46 3.56 6.24 -2.58
N ALA A 47 3.17 5.28 -1.72
CA ALA A 47 2.34 5.54 -0.56
C ALA A 47 3.00 6.49 0.46
N ILE A 48 4.30 6.35 0.72
CA ILE A 48 5.05 7.26 1.58
C ILE A 48 5.02 8.68 1.01
N GLU A 49 5.29 8.84 -0.28
CA GLU A 49 5.36 10.16 -0.92
C GLU A 49 3.98 10.84 -0.95
N VAL A 50 2.91 10.10 -1.27
CA VAL A 50 1.52 10.58 -1.19
C VAL A 50 1.16 11.01 0.24
N GLY A 51 1.53 10.21 1.24
CA GLY A 51 1.30 10.53 2.65
C GLY A 51 2.05 11.77 3.10
N LYS A 52 3.33 11.92 2.70
CA LYS A 52 4.15 13.10 3.03
C LYS A 52 3.61 14.38 2.46
N ILE A 53 3.17 14.36 1.19
CA ILE A 53 2.55 15.53 0.56
C ILE A 53 1.28 15.94 1.33
N LEU A 54 0.42 14.99 1.68
CA LEU A 54 -0.78 15.30 2.45
C LEU A 54 -0.47 15.83 3.86
N ALA A 55 0.48 15.21 4.56
CA ALA A 55 0.92 15.64 5.89
C ALA A 55 1.48 17.08 5.87
N GLN A 56 2.30 17.43 4.86
CA GLN A 56 2.80 18.79 4.68
C GLN A 56 1.68 19.80 4.42
N ILE A 57 0.68 19.41 3.63
CA ILE A 57 -0.49 20.27 3.36
C ILE A 57 -1.31 20.44 4.64
N PHE A 58 -1.47 19.40 5.46
CA PHE A 58 -2.14 19.54 6.76
C PHE A 58 -1.38 20.48 7.69
N ASP A 59 -0.05 20.34 7.81
CA ASP A 59 0.76 21.20 8.67
C ASP A 59 0.65 22.70 8.28
N VAL A 60 0.56 22.99 6.98
CA VAL A 60 0.43 24.37 6.47
C VAL A 60 -0.97 24.95 6.64
N ASN A 61 -2.02 24.16 6.42
CA ASN A 61 -3.39 24.67 6.29
C ASN A 61 -4.26 24.40 7.51
N ILE A 62 -3.88 23.48 8.39
CA ILE A 62 -4.64 23.15 9.60
C ILE A 62 -3.84 23.67 10.79
N THR A 63 -4.16 24.89 11.20
CA THR A 63 -3.48 25.62 12.27
C THR A 63 -4.47 26.01 13.35
N ALA A 64 -3.99 26.28 14.57
CA ALA A 64 -4.88 26.64 15.68
C ALA A 64 -5.69 27.91 15.41
N ASP A 65 -5.16 28.88 14.68
CA ASP A 65 -5.83 30.14 14.36
C ASP A 65 -7.04 29.99 13.43
N ILE A 66 -7.05 28.98 12.54
CA ILE A 66 -8.21 28.73 11.68
C ILE A 66 -9.28 27.88 12.37
N LEU A 67 -8.92 27.21 13.47
CA LEU A 67 -9.80 26.31 14.20
C LEU A 67 -10.64 27.08 15.24
N PRO A 68 -11.90 26.68 15.48
CA PRO A 68 -12.71 27.28 16.54
C PRO A 68 -12.03 27.10 17.90
N ASP A 69 -11.80 28.22 18.59
CA ASP A 69 -11.13 28.28 19.90
C ASP A 69 -9.76 27.57 19.94
N GLY A 70 -9.06 27.45 18.80
CA GLY A 70 -7.79 26.70 18.73
C GLY A 70 -7.94 25.18 18.82
N ARG A 71 -9.17 24.65 18.71
CA ARG A 71 -9.49 23.25 18.92
C ARG A 71 -9.94 22.54 17.66
N MET A 72 -9.39 21.35 17.43
CA MET A 72 -9.89 20.43 16.40
C MET A 72 -11.14 19.71 16.93
N TYR A 73 -12.33 20.14 16.50
CA TYR A 73 -13.56 19.45 16.85
C TYR A 73 -13.77 18.18 16.02
N PHE A 74 -14.44 17.18 16.60
CA PHE A 74 -14.70 15.89 15.95
C PHE A 74 -15.34 16.03 14.56
N ASN A 75 -16.33 16.89 14.39
CA ASN A 75 -17.00 17.13 13.11
C ASN A 75 -16.09 17.74 12.04
N ILE A 76 -15.10 18.56 12.44
CA ILE A 76 -14.10 19.12 11.54
C ILE A 76 -13.12 18.01 11.13
N ALA A 77 -12.56 17.30 12.12
CA ALA A 77 -11.64 16.19 11.89
C ALA A 77 -12.27 15.09 11.01
N ASP A 78 -13.51 14.70 11.31
CA ASP A 78 -14.27 13.68 10.58
C ASP A 78 -14.39 14.03 9.10
N ARG A 79 -14.86 15.24 8.80
CA ARG A 79 -15.06 15.69 7.41
C ARG A 79 -13.73 15.81 6.66
N VAL A 80 -12.71 16.38 7.29
CA VAL A 80 -11.40 16.59 6.67
C VAL A 80 -10.68 15.26 6.41
N LEU A 81 -10.58 14.40 7.43
CA LEU A 81 -9.86 13.14 7.32
C LEU A 81 -10.60 12.11 6.47
N ASN A 82 -11.93 12.01 6.54
CA ASN A 82 -12.66 11.11 5.64
C ASN A 82 -12.52 11.54 4.18
N ALA A 83 -12.60 12.83 3.86
CA ALA A 83 -12.48 13.28 2.47
C ALA A 83 -11.08 12.96 1.89
N THR A 84 -10.05 13.30 2.64
CA THR A 84 -8.65 13.22 2.19
C THR A 84 -8.08 11.80 2.23
N LEU A 85 -8.26 11.07 3.33
CA LEU A 85 -7.71 9.72 3.50
C LEU A 85 -8.39 8.69 2.60
N LYS A 86 -9.70 8.83 2.33
CA LYS A 86 -10.39 7.98 1.34
C LYS A 86 -9.84 8.19 -0.06
N LYS A 87 -9.53 9.44 -0.43
CA LYS A 87 -8.89 9.74 -1.72
C LYS A 87 -7.49 9.13 -1.82
N ASN A 88 -6.67 9.27 -0.78
CA ASN A 88 -5.34 8.66 -0.73
C ASN A 88 -5.41 7.13 -0.79
N GLN A 89 -6.34 6.52 -0.05
CA GLN A 89 -6.56 5.08 -0.09
C GLN A 89 -6.87 4.63 -1.53
N LYS A 90 -7.76 5.33 -2.23
CA LYS A 90 -8.11 5.00 -3.63
C LYS A 90 -6.93 5.13 -4.58
N LEU A 91 -6.12 6.19 -4.45
CA LEU A 91 -4.92 6.38 -5.27
C LEU A 91 -3.92 5.24 -5.07
N ILE A 92 -3.59 4.94 -3.82
CA ILE A 92 -2.61 3.92 -3.45
C ILE A 92 -3.11 2.52 -3.81
N SER A 93 -4.38 2.19 -3.52
CA SER A 93 -4.95 0.89 -3.87
C SER A 93 -4.99 0.67 -5.39
N SER A 94 -5.22 1.74 -6.17
CA SER A 94 -5.21 1.66 -7.64
C SER A 94 -3.80 1.44 -8.20
N TYR A 95 -2.79 2.09 -7.61
CA TYR A 95 -1.39 1.82 -7.91
C TYR A 95 -1.05 0.36 -7.61
N CYS A 96 -1.38 -0.12 -6.40
CA CYS A 96 -1.15 -1.50 -5.97
C CYS A 96 -1.86 -2.52 -6.85
N PHE A 97 -3.11 -2.25 -7.27
CA PHE A 97 -3.86 -3.10 -8.18
C PHE A 97 -3.12 -3.29 -9.51
N THR A 98 -2.56 -2.20 -10.05
CA THR A 98 -1.79 -2.23 -11.30
C THR A 98 -0.48 -2.98 -11.12
N VAL A 99 0.26 -2.73 -10.03
CA VAL A 99 1.47 -3.47 -9.66
C VAL A 99 1.18 -4.97 -9.59
N GLN A 100 0.16 -5.37 -8.84
CA GLN A 100 -0.19 -6.78 -8.71
C GLN A 100 -0.63 -7.40 -10.03
N THR A 101 -1.33 -6.65 -10.89
CA THR A 101 -1.71 -7.13 -12.22
C THR A 101 -0.48 -7.43 -13.08
N VAL A 102 0.54 -6.57 -13.02
CA VAL A 102 1.83 -6.79 -13.68
C VAL A 102 2.51 -8.03 -13.10
N LEU A 103 2.65 -8.12 -11.78
CA LEU A 103 3.30 -9.24 -11.09
C LEU A 103 2.59 -10.58 -11.37
N ASN A 104 1.26 -10.60 -11.45
CA ASN A 104 0.48 -11.78 -11.82
C ASN A 104 0.82 -12.22 -13.24
N HIS A 105 0.85 -11.28 -14.18
CA HIS A 105 1.19 -11.59 -15.57
C HIS A 105 2.62 -12.10 -15.71
N GLU A 106 3.59 -11.50 -15.02
CA GLU A 106 4.99 -11.95 -14.99
C GLU A 106 5.14 -13.36 -14.39
N ALA A 107 4.33 -13.70 -13.40
CA ALA A 107 4.24 -15.05 -12.82
C ALA A 107 3.46 -16.04 -13.71
N GLY A 108 2.95 -15.63 -14.87
CA GLY A 108 2.14 -16.47 -15.76
C GLY A 108 0.77 -16.83 -15.18
N LEU A 109 0.26 -16.02 -14.26
CA LEU A 109 -1.06 -16.13 -13.65
C LEU A 109 -2.06 -15.28 -14.43
N LYS A 110 -3.16 -15.88 -14.85
CA LYS A 110 -4.30 -15.17 -15.48
C LYS A 110 -5.34 -14.76 -14.42
N LEU A 111 -4.86 -14.33 -13.26
CA LEU A 111 -5.68 -13.93 -12.12
C LEU A 111 -5.77 -12.41 -12.05
N LYS A 112 -6.98 -11.90 -11.85
CA LYS A 112 -7.20 -10.46 -11.62
C LYS A 112 -6.67 -10.08 -10.24
N ALA A 113 -5.94 -8.96 -10.17
CA ALA A 113 -5.57 -8.37 -8.90
C ALA A 113 -6.81 -8.04 -8.06
N GLN A 114 -6.65 -8.05 -6.75
CA GLN A 114 -7.66 -7.67 -5.77
C GLN A 114 -7.31 -6.31 -5.19
N SER A 115 -8.34 -5.51 -4.91
CA SER A 115 -8.19 -4.25 -4.17
C SER A 115 -8.59 -4.48 -2.72
N PRO A 116 -7.87 -3.92 -1.74
CA PRO A 116 -8.26 -3.95 -0.35
C PRO A 116 -9.49 -3.06 -0.12
N GLU A 117 -10.28 -3.42 0.88
CA GLU A 117 -11.35 -2.57 1.39
C GLU A 117 -10.77 -1.41 2.19
N LEU A 118 -11.53 -0.33 2.34
CA LEU A 118 -11.14 0.79 3.20
C LEU A 118 -11.18 0.34 4.66
N ASN A 119 -10.07 0.49 5.36
CA ASN A 119 -10.04 0.32 6.81
C ASN A 119 -10.56 1.59 7.51
N GLN A 120 -11.88 1.66 7.69
CA GLN A 120 -12.55 2.81 8.32
C GLN A 120 -12.14 2.98 9.79
N ASP A 121 -11.95 1.87 10.53
CA ASP A 121 -11.54 1.90 11.95
C ASP A 121 -10.23 2.68 12.16
N ARG A 122 -9.29 2.61 11.20
CA ARG A 122 -8.05 3.40 11.25
C ARG A 122 -8.30 4.89 11.09
N ILE A 123 -9.21 5.28 10.20
CA ILE A 123 -9.58 6.68 10.01
C ILE A 123 -10.29 7.19 11.26
N ASP A 124 -11.23 6.41 11.80
CA ASP A 124 -11.98 6.75 13.00
C ASP A 124 -11.05 6.88 14.22
N GLY A 125 -10.04 6.02 14.33
CA GLY A 125 -8.98 6.14 15.34
C GLY A 125 -8.20 7.46 15.25
N LEU A 126 -7.83 7.89 14.03
CA LEU A 126 -7.15 9.18 13.82
C LEU A 126 -8.06 10.36 14.15
N ILE A 127 -9.33 10.32 13.74
CA ILE A 127 -10.34 11.36 14.03
C ILE A 127 -10.51 11.52 15.53
N ASN A 128 -10.74 10.41 16.24
CA ASN A 128 -10.92 10.42 17.69
C ASN A 128 -9.68 10.97 18.40
N ARG A 129 -8.49 10.61 17.94
CA ARG A 129 -7.24 11.03 18.57
C ARG A 129 -6.94 12.51 18.33
N VAL A 130 -7.13 13.02 17.11
CA VAL A 130 -6.85 14.45 16.82
C VAL A 130 -7.88 15.39 17.48
N ALA A 131 -9.09 14.90 17.74
CA ALA A 131 -10.15 15.67 18.39
C ALA A 131 -10.14 15.58 19.93
N SER A 132 -9.18 14.85 20.53
CA SER A 132 -9.21 14.56 21.97
C SER A 132 -8.74 15.71 22.84
N GLU A 133 -7.83 16.55 22.34
CA GLU A 133 -7.26 17.65 23.12
C GLU A 133 -8.03 18.97 22.94
N SER A 134 -7.97 19.84 23.94
CA SER A 134 -8.50 21.21 23.85
C SER A 134 -7.60 22.13 23.03
N ASN A 135 -6.29 21.87 23.02
CA ASN A 135 -5.30 22.64 22.30
C ASN A 135 -4.79 21.84 21.11
N PHE A 136 -5.03 22.33 19.88
CA PHE A 136 -4.61 21.63 18.68
C PHE A 136 -3.09 21.49 18.56
N ASP A 137 -2.31 22.45 19.06
CA ASP A 137 -0.85 22.40 18.95
C ASP A 137 -0.21 21.23 19.72
N GLU A 138 -0.89 20.71 20.74
CA GLU A 138 -0.44 19.54 21.51
C GLU A 138 -0.67 18.22 20.76
N ILE A 139 -1.56 18.23 19.75
CA ILE A 139 -2.01 17.01 19.08
C ILE A 139 -1.83 17.00 17.55
N LYS A 140 -1.40 18.12 16.96
CA LYS A 140 -1.21 18.25 15.50
C LYS A 140 -0.27 17.20 14.89
N TRP A 141 0.64 16.63 15.67
CA TRP A 141 1.54 15.55 15.24
C TRP A 141 0.80 14.31 14.70
N ILE A 142 -0.48 14.12 15.05
CA ILE A 142 -1.34 13.07 14.49
C ILE A 142 -1.57 13.24 12.99
N LEU A 143 -1.49 14.47 12.49
CA LEU A 143 -1.66 14.81 11.08
C LEU A 143 -0.34 14.71 10.28
N ASP A 144 0.73 14.20 10.88
CA ASP A 144 2.04 14.01 10.24
C ASP A 144 2.35 12.52 10.01
N ASP A 145 3.27 11.94 10.78
CA ASP A 145 3.72 10.54 10.64
C ASP A 145 2.56 9.50 10.59
N PRO A 146 1.48 9.63 11.37
CA PRO A 146 0.36 8.69 11.28
C PRO A 146 -0.38 8.71 9.94
N ILE A 147 -0.39 9.84 9.21
CA ILE A 147 -0.95 9.93 7.86
C ILE A 147 -0.11 9.13 6.87
N ILE A 148 1.22 9.20 7.00
CA ILE A 148 2.15 8.39 6.21
C ILE A 148 1.95 6.91 6.53
N ASN A 149 1.84 6.56 7.81
CA ASN A 149 1.61 5.18 8.26
C ASN A 149 0.29 4.62 7.70
N PHE A 150 -0.79 5.40 7.73
CA PHE A 150 -2.06 5.03 7.11
C PHE A 150 -1.86 4.71 5.62
N CYS A 151 -1.18 5.59 4.88
CA CYS A 151 -0.93 5.38 3.45
C CYS A 151 -0.13 4.10 3.19
N GLN A 152 0.94 3.84 3.96
CA GLN A 152 1.72 2.60 3.83
C GLN A 152 0.88 1.35 4.14
N SER A 153 -0.02 1.45 5.10
CA SER A 153 -0.86 0.31 5.46
C SER A 153 -1.83 -0.13 4.37
N VAL A 154 -2.24 0.78 3.48
CA VAL A 154 -3.03 0.42 2.30
C VAL A 154 -2.25 -0.54 1.39
N VAL A 155 -0.93 -0.38 1.31
CA VAL A 155 -0.05 -1.29 0.56
C VAL A 155 -0.01 -2.66 1.21
N ASP A 156 0.13 -2.71 2.53
CA ASP A 156 0.11 -3.96 3.30
C ASP A 156 -1.23 -4.70 3.15
N ASP A 157 -2.35 -3.97 3.23
CA ASP A 157 -3.69 -4.52 3.03
C ASP A 157 -3.87 -5.04 1.60
N SER A 158 -3.32 -4.32 0.60
CA SER A 158 -3.26 -4.79 -0.79
C SER A 158 -2.47 -6.10 -0.93
N ILE A 159 -1.31 -6.21 -0.29
CA ILE A 159 -0.50 -7.43 -0.31
C ILE A 159 -1.28 -8.57 0.34
N LYS A 160 -1.82 -8.34 1.55
CA LYS A 160 -2.57 -9.35 2.30
C LYS A 160 -3.76 -9.87 1.50
N LYS A 161 -4.57 -8.98 0.89
CA LYS A 161 -5.73 -9.36 0.08
C LYS A 161 -5.36 -10.23 -1.12
N ASN A 162 -4.23 -9.94 -1.78
CA ASN A 162 -3.80 -10.69 -2.95
C ASN A 162 -3.08 -11.99 -2.62
N ALA A 163 -2.29 -12.03 -1.54
CA ALA A 163 -1.71 -13.25 -1.02
C ALA A 163 -2.80 -14.23 -0.56
N ASP A 164 -3.81 -13.75 0.18
CA ASP A 164 -4.97 -14.55 0.58
C ASP A 164 -5.75 -15.08 -0.63
N PHE A 165 -6.01 -14.22 -1.62
CA PHE A 165 -6.68 -14.64 -2.84
C PHE A 165 -5.91 -15.73 -3.60
N HIS A 166 -4.59 -15.59 -3.69
CA HIS A 166 -3.73 -16.58 -4.35
C HIS A 166 -3.67 -17.90 -3.56
N ALA A 167 -3.58 -17.83 -2.23
CA ALA A 167 -3.61 -19.01 -1.35
C ALA A 167 -4.92 -19.79 -1.52
N ARG A 168 -6.06 -19.08 -1.51
CA ARG A 168 -7.38 -19.68 -1.76
C ARG A 168 -7.54 -20.25 -3.17
N ALA A 169 -6.78 -19.73 -4.14
CA ALA A 169 -6.71 -20.27 -5.50
C ALA A 169 -5.80 -21.52 -5.63
N GLY A 170 -5.23 -22.01 -4.52
CA GLY A 170 -4.37 -23.20 -4.49
C GLY A 170 -2.91 -22.93 -4.85
N LEU A 171 -2.46 -21.68 -4.74
CA LEU A 171 -1.05 -21.32 -4.77
C LEU A 171 -0.46 -21.32 -3.36
N ASN A 172 0.87 -21.34 -3.27
CA ASN A 172 1.59 -21.21 -2.00
C ASN A 172 2.35 -19.87 -2.00
N PRO A 173 1.70 -18.74 -1.67
CA PRO A 173 2.35 -17.45 -1.69
C PRO A 173 3.42 -17.35 -0.61
N THR A 174 4.45 -16.56 -0.89
CA THR A 174 5.51 -16.23 0.05
C THR A 174 5.56 -14.72 0.23
N ILE A 175 5.54 -14.26 1.48
CA ILE A 175 5.60 -12.84 1.83
C ILE A 175 6.91 -12.54 2.53
N THR A 176 7.48 -11.36 2.28
CA THR A 176 8.74 -10.93 2.90
C THR A 176 8.56 -9.60 3.60
N ARG A 177 9.00 -9.48 4.85
CA ARG A 177 9.09 -8.20 5.55
C ARG A 177 10.55 -7.77 5.65
N HIS A 178 10.85 -6.63 5.07
CA HIS A 178 12.16 -6.01 5.12
C HIS A 178 12.18 -4.91 6.17
N VAL A 179 13.24 -4.92 6.98
CA VAL A 179 13.46 -3.91 8.02
C VAL A 179 14.53 -2.91 7.61
N ARG A 180 14.36 -1.67 8.03
CA ARG A 180 15.40 -0.64 7.89
C ARG A 180 16.51 -0.85 8.93
N GLY A 181 17.70 -0.32 8.66
CA GLY A 181 18.85 -0.39 9.55
C GLY A 181 18.63 0.16 10.96
N ASP A 182 17.70 1.10 11.15
CA ASP A 182 17.31 1.72 12.42
C ASP A 182 16.04 1.11 13.05
N ALA A 183 15.51 0.01 12.49
CA ALA A 183 14.26 -0.59 12.97
C ALA A 183 14.34 -1.02 14.44
N CYS A 184 13.20 -0.88 15.14
CA CYS A 184 13.06 -1.29 16.54
C CYS A 184 13.14 -2.82 16.69
N LYS A 185 13.33 -3.30 17.93
CA LYS A 185 13.43 -4.74 18.23
C LYS A 185 12.21 -5.54 17.74
N TRP A 186 11.01 -5.01 17.92
CA TRP A 186 9.77 -5.67 17.50
C TRP A 186 9.66 -5.76 15.96
N CYS A 187 10.02 -4.72 15.21
CA CYS A 187 10.06 -4.83 13.75
C CYS A 187 11.09 -5.84 13.26
N ARG A 188 12.26 -5.94 13.92
CA ARG A 188 13.28 -6.93 13.60
C ARG A 188 12.81 -8.36 13.87
N SER A 189 12.02 -8.59 14.91
CA SER A 189 11.48 -9.93 15.20
C SER A 189 10.43 -10.39 14.18
N LEU A 190 9.82 -9.47 13.43
CA LEU A 190 8.86 -9.77 12.35
C LEU A 190 9.55 -9.90 10.97
N ALA A 191 10.84 -9.58 10.88
CA ALA A 191 11.56 -9.56 9.62
C ALA A 191 11.85 -10.98 9.12
N GLY A 192 11.70 -11.18 7.82
CA GLY A 192 11.96 -12.47 7.21
C GLY A 192 11.01 -12.76 6.06
N THR A 193 11.21 -13.94 5.48
CA THR A 193 10.42 -14.48 4.38
C THR A 193 9.63 -15.68 4.92
N TYR A 194 8.32 -15.67 4.72
CA TYR A 194 7.40 -16.66 5.27
C TYR A 194 6.48 -17.20 4.18
N GLU A 195 6.16 -18.50 4.25
CA GLU A 195 5.02 -19.02 3.52
C GLU A 195 3.74 -18.40 4.10
N TYR A 196 2.79 -18.05 3.25
CA TYR A 196 1.54 -17.44 3.70
C TYR A 196 0.76 -18.38 4.64
N TYR A 197 0.24 -17.84 5.74
CA TYR A 197 -0.29 -18.51 6.94
C TYR A 197 0.75 -19.06 7.93
N SER A 198 2.05 -18.98 7.63
CA SER A 198 3.13 -19.34 8.58
C SER A 198 3.83 -18.12 9.20
N GLU A 199 3.44 -16.91 8.78
CA GLU A 199 4.01 -15.67 9.29
C GLU A 199 3.67 -15.44 10.78
N PRO A 200 4.52 -14.70 11.52
CA PRO A 200 4.21 -14.33 12.90
C PRO A 200 2.88 -13.60 13.01
N ALA A 201 2.23 -13.74 14.17
CA ALA A 201 1.15 -12.85 14.53
C ALA A 201 1.61 -11.39 14.40
N GLU A 202 0.70 -10.52 13.96
CA GLU A 202 0.98 -9.11 13.74
C GLU A 202 1.93 -8.77 12.56
N PHE A 203 2.22 -9.71 11.65
CA PHE A 203 3.13 -9.48 10.52
C PHE A 203 2.85 -8.22 9.70
N TYR A 204 1.59 -7.80 9.55
CA TYR A 204 1.19 -6.59 8.82
C TYR A 204 1.07 -5.34 9.70
N HIS A 205 1.26 -5.45 11.02
CA HIS A 205 1.15 -4.31 11.90
C HIS A 205 2.36 -3.38 11.76
N ARG A 206 2.09 -2.10 12.03
CA ARG A 206 3.08 -1.03 12.02
C ARG A 206 3.01 -0.31 13.35
N HIS A 207 4.16 -0.10 13.97
CA HIS A 207 4.28 0.87 15.07
C HIS A 207 4.35 2.29 14.50
N GLU A 208 4.26 3.28 15.37
CA GLU A 208 4.45 4.69 15.04
C GLU A 208 5.81 4.92 14.37
N ARG A 209 5.88 5.72 13.29
CA ARG A 209 7.12 5.97 12.52
C ARG A 209 7.77 4.73 11.88
N CYS A 210 7.06 3.62 11.75
CA CYS A 210 7.58 2.43 11.09
C CYS A 210 7.74 2.63 9.57
N THR A 211 8.98 2.60 9.11
CA THR A 211 9.33 2.70 7.67
C THR A 211 9.67 1.35 7.03
N CYS A 212 9.44 0.24 7.74
CA CYS A 212 9.66 -1.12 7.22
C CYS A 212 8.73 -1.42 6.04
N THR A 213 9.12 -2.32 5.16
CA THR A 213 8.36 -2.67 3.96
C THR A 213 7.92 -4.12 4.00
N VAL A 214 6.76 -4.38 3.42
CA VAL A 214 6.30 -5.73 3.09
C VAL A 214 6.35 -5.87 1.58
N GLU A 215 6.80 -7.02 1.13
CA GLU A 215 6.92 -7.37 -0.28
C GLU A 215 6.22 -8.70 -0.54
N TYR A 216 5.63 -8.78 -1.72
CA TYR A 216 5.00 -9.99 -2.23
C TYR A 216 5.21 -10.09 -3.74
N ASN A 217 5.68 -11.25 -4.21
CA ASN A 217 5.77 -11.55 -5.64
C ASN A 217 5.16 -12.94 -5.91
N PRO A 218 4.10 -13.04 -6.72
CA PRO A 218 3.50 -14.34 -7.06
C PRO A 218 4.45 -15.29 -7.79
N LYS A 219 5.54 -14.79 -8.40
CA LYS A 219 6.56 -15.64 -9.01
C LYS A 219 7.32 -16.49 -7.98
N ASP A 220 7.37 -16.03 -6.74
CA ASP A 220 7.98 -16.78 -5.63
C ASP A 220 7.07 -17.93 -5.14
N ALA A 221 5.79 -17.92 -5.53
CA ALA A 221 4.84 -19.00 -5.30
C ALA A 221 5.08 -20.14 -6.31
N ARG A 222 6.04 -21.03 -6.00
CA ARG A 222 6.58 -22.06 -6.93
C ARG A 222 5.63 -23.21 -7.28
N GLY A 223 4.32 -23.12 -7.03
CA GLY A 223 3.43 -24.25 -7.27
C GLY A 223 1.94 -23.90 -7.38
N PHE A 224 1.32 -24.44 -8.44
CA PHE A 224 -0.13 -24.62 -8.54
C PHE A 224 -0.39 -26.13 -8.44
N GLN A 225 -1.10 -26.59 -7.41
CA GLN A 225 -1.51 -27.99 -7.36
C GLN A 225 -2.80 -28.17 -8.15
N ASN A 226 -2.78 -29.06 -9.14
CA ASN A 226 -3.98 -29.42 -9.88
C ASN A 226 -4.99 -30.08 -8.93
N SER A 227 -6.16 -29.47 -8.76
CA SER A 227 -7.16 -29.90 -7.76
C SER A 227 -7.67 -31.32 -7.96
N HIS A 228 -7.76 -31.79 -9.21
CA HIS A 228 -8.26 -33.12 -9.59
C HIS A 228 -7.16 -34.20 -9.57
N THR A 229 -5.99 -33.91 -10.11
CA THR A 229 -4.89 -34.89 -10.23
C THR A 229 -3.90 -34.84 -9.06
N LYS A 230 -4.02 -33.82 -8.19
CA LYS A 230 -3.10 -33.51 -7.07
C LYS A 230 -1.64 -33.30 -7.47
N LYS A 231 -1.35 -33.21 -8.78
CA LYS A 231 0.00 -32.97 -9.32
C LYS A 231 0.33 -31.48 -9.31
N TRP A 232 1.55 -31.15 -8.91
CA TRP A 232 2.07 -29.79 -8.96
C TRP A 232 2.43 -29.38 -10.39
N ARG A 233 2.13 -28.12 -10.74
CA ARG A 233 2.51 -27.53 -12.03
C ARG A 233 4.03 -27.39 -12.08
N ASP A 234 4.67 -28.10 -13.02
CA ASP A 234 6.10 -27.95 -13.32
C ASP A 234 6.37 -26.51 -13.83
N PRO A 235 7.19 -25.70 -13.12
CA PRO A 235 7.53 -24.33 -13.50
C PRO A 235 8.18 -24.25 -14.88
N GLU A 236 8.91 -25.30 -15.28
CA GLU A 236 9.63 -25.36 -16.54
C GLU A 236 8.78 -25.94 -17.68
N ARG A 237 7.52 -26.28 -17.42
CA ARG A 237 6.66 -26.93 -18.42
C ARG A 237 6.59 -26.13 -19.72
N GLN A 238 6.53 -24.80 -19.64
CA GLN A 238 6.47 -23.93 -20.82
C GLN A 238 7.80 -23.94 -21.60
N ALA A 239 8.93 -23.80 -20.89
CA ALA A 239 10.27 -23.87 -21.47
C ALA A 239 10.55 -25.24 -22.11
N LYS A 240 10.11 -26.34 -21.45
CA LYS A 240 10.17 -27.71 -21.97
C LYS A 240 9.31 -27.87 -23.23
N ILE A 241 8.14 -27.24 -23.29
CA ILE A 241 7.27 -27.25 -24.48
C ILE A 241 7.94 -26.47 -25.63
N GLU A 242 8.54 -25.30 -25.36
CA GLU A 242 9.25 -24.53 -26.38
C GLU A 242 10.50 -25.26 -26.90
N GLN A 243 11.29 -25.87 -26.02
CA GLN A 243 12.40 -26.75 -26.41
C GLN A 243 11.92 -27.94 -27.27
N ARG A 244 10.75 -28.52 -26.98
CA ARG A 244 10.17 -29.60 -27.79
C ARG A 244 9.72 -29.13 -29.17
N LYS A 245 9.26 -27.88 -29.32
CA LYS A 245 8.93 -27.30 -30.62
C LYS A 245 10.17 -27.12 -31.50
N THR A 246 11.32 -26.79 -30.91
CA THR A 246 12.57 -26.58 -31.65
C THR A 246 13.31 -27.89 -31.99
N LEU A 247 13.08 -28.96 -31.24
CA LEU A 247 13.67 -30.28 -31.49
C LEU A 247 13.30 -30.89 -32.86
N ASN A 248 12.11 -30.61 -33.39
CA ASN A 248 11.67 -31.11 -34.71
C ASN A 248 12.20 -30.28 -35.90
N LEU A 249 12.76 -29.08 -35.66
CA LEU A 249 13.32 -28.22 -36.71
C LEU A 249 14.80 -28.54 -37.03
N ARG A 250 15.48 -29.30 -36.16
CA ARG A 250 16.89 -29.70 -36.32
C ARG A 250 17.11 -30.99 -37.15
N LYS A 251 16.06 -31.61 -37.69
CA LYS A 251 16.15 -32.86 -38.51
C LYS A 251 15.83 -32.63 -40.00
N ARG A 252 16.15 -31.47 -40.55
CA ARG A 252 16.22 -31.21 -42.00
C ARG A 252 17.51 -30.48 -42.31
N GLY A 253 18.60 -31.23 -42.27
CA GLY A 253 19.93 -30.86 -42.75
C GLY A 253 20.55 -32.11 -43.34
#